data_AF-A0A957XY49-F1
#
_entry.id   AF-A0A957XY49-F1
#
_cell.length_a   1.000
_cell.length_b   1.000
_cell.length_c   1.000
_cell.angle_alpha   90.00
_cell.angle_beta   90.00
_cell.angle_gamma   90.00
#
_symmetry.space_group_name_H-M   'P 1'
#
loop_
_entity.id
_entity.type
_entity.pdbx_description
1 polymer ?
#
loop_
_entity_poly.entity_id
_entity_poly.type
_entity_poly.pdbx_seq_one_letter_code
_entity_poly.pdbx_strand_id
1 'polypeptide(L)' 'MVKYTIRRMLWSIPVLFMVALFTFVMVRQIPGGPFDFAGDKSLPASVVANLEAKYHLNDPLPVQFADYLLDL' A
#
# COMPACT_ATOMS: atom_id res chain seq x y z
N MET A 1 -23.24 14.47 24.44
CA MET A 1 -22.19 15.00 23.54
C MET A 1 -21.06 13.99 23.31
N VAL A 2 -20.39 13.44 24.33
CA VAL A 2 -19.29 12.46 24.17
C VAL A 2 -19.65 11.24 23.31
N LYS A 3 -20.83 10.61 23.53
CA LYS A 3 -21.33 9.49 22.71
C LYS A 3 -21.51 9.84 21.22
N TYR A 4 -21.90 11.09 20.92
CA TYR A 4 -22.04 11.58 19.56
C TYR A 4 -20.67 11.82 18.90
N THR A 5 -19.72 12.39 19.65
CA THR A 5 -18.34 12.59 19.20
C THR A 5 -17.65 11.26 18.89
N ILE A 6 -17.75 10.27 19.77
CA ILE A 6 -17.18 8.92 19.55
C ILE A 6 -17.81 8.27 18.32
N ARG A 7 -19.14 8.36 18.18
CA ARG A 7 -19.82 7.82 17.00
C ARG A 7 -19.29 8.47 15.73
N ARG A 8 -19.13 9.80 15.70
CA ARG A 8 -18.60 10.54 14.55
C ARG A 8 -17.17 10.14 14.19
N MET A 9 -16.30 9.90 15.19
CA MET A 9 -14.94 9.38 14.99
C MET A 9 -14.93 7.94 14.48
N LEU A 10 -15.85 7.09 14.94
CA LEU A 10 -15.98 5.74 14.41
C LEU A 10 -16.43 5.74 12.94
N TRP A 11 -17.25 6.71 12.52
CA TRP A 11 -17.64 6.87 11.11
C TRP A 11 -16.49 7.33 10.21
N SER A 12 -15.44 7.98 10.72
CA SER A 12 -14.26 8.31 9.90
C SER A 12 -13.36 7.12 9.61
N ILE A 13 -13.34 6.09 10.46
CA ILE A 13 -12.55 4.87 10.25
C ILE A 13 -12.90 4.17 8.92
N PRO A 14 -14.16 3.83 8.62
CA PRO A 14 -14.49 3.16 7.36
C PRO A 14 -14.25 4.07 6.14
N VAL A 15 -14.36 5.40 6.29
CA VAL A 15 -14.05 6.34 5.21
C VAL A 15 -12.57 6.32 4.89
N LEU A 16 -11.71 6.44 5.91
CA LEU A 16 -10.25 6.35 5.73
C LEU A 16 -9.82 4.98 5.21
N PHE A 17 -10.45 3.91 5.70
CA PHE A 17 -10.21 2.55 5.21
C PHE A 17 -10.56 2.41 3.72
N MET A 18 -11.73 2.92 3.31
CA MET A 18 -12.13 2.93 1.89
C MET A 18 -11.13 3.72 1.06
N VAL A 19 -10.76 4.93 1.48
CA VAL A 19 -9.77 5.75 0.76
C VAL A 19 -8.44 5.01 0.62
N ALA A 20 -7.92 4.42 1.71
CA ALA A 20 -6.68 3.64 1.68
C ALA A 20 -6.78 2.43 0.73
N LEU A 21 -7.90 1.69 0.77
CA LEU A 21 -8.14 0.56 -0.13
C LEU A 21 -8.17 1.01 -1.60
N PHE A 22 -8.88 2.10 -1.89
CA PHE A 22 -8.95 2.66 -3.24
C PHE A 22 -7.59 3.13 -3.74
N THR A 23 -6.84 3.86 -2.91
CA THR A 23 -5.48 4.31 -3.23
C THR A 23 -4.54 3.12 -3.46
N PHE A 24 -4.59 2.09 -2.61
CA PHE A 24 -3.79 0.88 -2.75
C PHE A 24 -4.07 0.17 -4.08
N VAL A 25 -5.35 -0.03 -4.43
CA VAL A 25 -5.74 -0.65 -5.71
C VAL A 25 -5.31 0.21 -6.89
N MET A 26 -5.46 1.54 -6.81
CA MET A 26 -5.03 2.45 -7.87
C MET A 26 -3.53 2.34 -8.14
N VAL A 27 -2.70 2.36 -7.09
CA VAL A 27 -1.24 2.25 -7.23
C VAL A 27 -0.86 0.90 -7.85
N ARG A 28 -1.55 -0.18 -7.48
CA ARG A 28 -1.29 -1.53 -8.02
C ARG A 28 -1.74 -1.70 -9.48
N GLN A 29 -2.73 -0.93 -9.93
CA GLN A 29 -3.19 -0.98 -11.32
C GLN A 29 -2.25 -0.27 -12.29
N ILE A 30 -1.37 0.59 -11.80
CA ILE A 30 -0.37 1.25 -12.65
C ILE A 30 0.58 0.17 -13.19
N PRO A 31 0.71 0.00 -14.52
CA PRO A 31 1.63 -0.96 -15.09
C PRO A 31 3.08 -0.51 -14.83
N GLY A 32 3.80 -1.30 -14.03
CA GLY A 32 5.18 -1.04 -13.61
C GLY A 32 5.34 -1.16 -12.10
N GLY A 33 6.32 -1.93 -11.66
CA GLY A 33 6.71 -2.05 -10.25
C GLY A 33 7.48 -0.81 -9.78
N PRO A 34 7.49 -0.53 -8.46
CA PRO A 34 8.19 0.64 -7.91
C PRO A 34 9.71 0.63 -8.16
N PHE A 35 10.27 -0.49 -8.59
CA PHE A 35 11.69 -0.66 -8.90
C PHE A 35 11.98 -0.84 -10.40
N ASP A 36 10.95 -0.90 -11.26
CA ASP A 36 11.15 -1.08 -12.70
C ASP A 36 11.76 0.17 -13.36
N PHE A 37 11.54 1.34 -12.76
CA PHE A 37 12.00 2.64 -13.25
C PHE A 37 12.77 3.40 -12.16
N ALA A 38 13.88 2.84 -11.67
CA ALA A 38 14.81 3.60 -10.83
C ALA A 38 15.65 4.58 -11.68
N GLY A 39 15.02 5.65 -12.16
CA GLY A 39 15.61 6.64 -13.08
C GLY A 39 15.45 6.29 -14.56
N ASP A 40 16.43 6.66 -15.40
CA ASP A 40 16.45 6.42 -16.87
C ASP A 40 16.96 5.03 -17.29
N LYS A 41 17.24 4.13 -16.34
CA LYS A 41 17.73 2.77 -16.62
C LYS A 41 16.90 1.73 -15.89
N SER A 42 16.47 0.70 -16.61
CA SER A 42 15.90 -0.50 -16.00
C SER A 42 16.94 -1.16 -15.10
N LEU A 43 16.55 -1.45 -13.86
CA LEU A 43 17.39 -2.23 -12.96
C LEU A 43 17.52 -3.67 -13.50
N PRO A 44 18.67 -4.35 -13.29
CA PRO A 44 18.78 -5.76 -13.57
C PRO A 44 17.70 -6.54 -12.81
N ALA A 45 17.04 -7.51 -13.46
CA ALA A 45 15.93 -8.27 -12.86
C ALA A 45 16.30 -8.95 -11.52
N SER A 46 17.56 -9.32 -11.33
CA SER A 46 18.06 -9.89 -10.07
C SER A 46 18.06 -8.89 -8.91
N VAL A 47 18.30 -7.61 -9.20
CA VAL A 47 18.27 -6.53 -8.20
C VAL A 47 16.83 -6.20 -7.83
N VAL A 48 15.94 -6.15 -8.83
CA VAL A 48 14.49 -5.95 -8.63
C VAL A 48 13.92 -7.04 -7.73
N ALA A 49 14.16 -8.32 -8.04
CA ALA A 49 13.65 -9.43 -7.24
C ALA A 49 14.14 -9.41 -5.79
N ASN A 50 15.40 -9.03 -5.55
CA ASN A 50 15.95 -8.87 -4.20
C ASN A 50 15.34 -7.68 -3.45
N LEU A 51 15.06 -6.57 -4.14
CA LEU A 51 14.38 -5.41 -3.57
C LEU A 51 12.92 -5.73 -3.26
N GLU A 52 12.20 -6.38 -4.16
CA GLU A 52 10.81 -6.82 -3.94
C GLU A 52 10.70 -7.78 -2.76
N ALA A 53 11.66 -8.70 -2.61
CA ALA A 53 11.73 -9.58 -1.45
C ALA A 53 12.07 -8.82 -0.15
N LYS A 54 12.93 -7.80 -0.22
CA LYS A 54 13.30 -6.97 0.94
C LYS A 54 12.17 -6.07 1.42
N TYR A 55 11.35 -5.57 0.50
CA TYR A 55 10.24 -4.66 0.77
C TYR A 55 8.88 -5.38 0.83
N HIS A 56 8.86 -6.71 0.97
CA HIS A 56 7.62 -7.49 1.12
C HIS A 56 6.63 -7.35 -0.06
N LEU A 57 7.09 -6.89 -1.22
CA LEU A 57 6.26 -6.73 -2.42
C LEU A 57 5.80 -8.06 -3.02
N ASN A 58 6.43 -9.16 -2.60
CA ASN A 58 6.08 -10.54 -2.99
C ASN A 58 5.03 -11.18 -2.09
N ASP A 59 4.65 -10.53 -0.99
CA ASP A 59 3.71 -11.11 -0.03
C ASP A 59 2.26 -11.07 -0.55
N PRO A 60 1.33 -11.87 0.00
CA PRO A 60 -0.06 -11.84 -0.41
C PRO A 60 -0.66 -10.43 -0.30
N LEU A 61 -1.56 -10.04 -1.20
CA LEU A 61 -2.19 -8.71 -1.21
C LEU A 61 -2.75 -8.25 0.16
N PRO A 62 -3.39 -9.12 0.97
CA PRO A 62 -3.85 -8.71 2.30
C PRO A 62 -2.72 -8.31 3.25
N VAL A 63 -1.54 -8.93 3.10
CA VAL A 63 -0.35 -8.64 3.89
C VAL A 63 0.22 -7.29 3.45
N GLN A 64 0.42 -7.08 2.15
CA GLN A 64 0.87 -5.79 1.61
C GLN A 64 -0.04 -4.61 1.99
N PHE A 65 -1.36 -4.84 2.05
CA PHE A 65 -2.31 -3.81 2.50
C PHE A 65 -2.22 -3.56 4.01
N ALA A 66 -1.95 -4.59 4.81
CA ALA A 66 -1.71 -4.44 6.24
C ALA A 66 -0.40 -3.68 6.50
N ASP A 67 0.67 -4.02 5.80
CA ASP A 67 1.97 -3.32 5.85
C ASP A 67 1.80 -1.86 5.43
N TYR A 68 1.04 -1.58 4.35
CA TYR A 68 0.70 -0.22 3.91
C TYR A 68 -0.09 0.59 4.96
N LEU A 69 -0.98 -0.06 5.72
CA LEU A 69 -1.78 0.60 6.76
C LEU A 69 -1.02 0.80 8.07
N LEU A 70 -0.10 -0.11 8.39
CA LEU A 70 0.64 -0.13 9.64
C LEU A 70 2.04 0.48 9.53
N ASP A 71 2.47 0.84 8.31
CA ASP A 71 3.82 1.34 7.99
C ASP A 71 4.91 0.38 8.48
N LEU A 72 4.68 -0.93 8.30
CA LEU A 72 5.54 -2.04 8.72
C LEU A 72 6.50 -2.47 7.61
#